data_AF-A0AAN9QDY3-F1
#
_entry.id   AF-A0AAN9QDY3-F1
#
_cell.length_a   1.000
_cell.length_b   1.000
_cell.length_c   1.000
_cell.angle_alpha   90.00
_cell.angle_beta   90.00
_cell.angle_gamma   90.00
#
_symmetry.space_group_name_H-M   'P 1'
#
loop_
_entity.id
_entity.type
_entity.pdbx_description
1 polymer ?
#
loop_
_entity_poly.entity_id
_entity_poly.type
_entity_poly.pdbx_seq_one_letter_code
_entity_poly.pdbx_strand_id
1 'polypeptide(L)'
;MVVGRGISATMVVLCMLGVLSEMAHATTYVVGGHIGGWAFNITDWPNGKKFKGGDILAPPGSKMYQSGHDSITLDSGITYFICTSYGHCEAKMKMAVNAA
;
A
#
# COMPACT_ATOMS: atom_id res chain seq x y z
N MET A 1 30.25 12.71 40.16
CA MET A 1 28.90 13.22 39.89
C MET A 1 28.97 13.93 38.53
N VAL A 2 28.96 13.12 37.47
CA VAL A 2 27.95 13.03 36.39
C VAL A 2 27.88 14.28 35.52
N VAL A 3 28.17 14.12 34.22
CA VAL A 3 27.40 14.58 33.05
C VAL A 3 28.31 14.42 31.82
N GLY A 4 27.79 13.80 30.74
CA GLY A 4 28.46 13.85 29.42
C GLY A 4 28.51 12.59 28.57
N ARG A 5 27.63 11.60 28.75
CA ARG A 5 27.54 10.42 27.84
C ARG A 5 26.11 10.07 27.38
N GLY A 6 25.12 10.84 27.81
CA GLY A 6 23.70 10.52 27.61
C GLY A 6 23.00 11.25 26.46
N ILE A 7 23.62 12.26 25.82
CA ILE A 7 22.91 13.14 24.88
C ILE A 7 22.96 12.61 23.43
N SER A 8 24.08 12.02 23.02
CA SER A 8 24.24 11.50 21.64
C SER A 8 23.48 10.19 21.41
N ALA A 9 23.58 9.24 22.36
CA ALA A 9 22.85 7.98 22.26
C ALA A 9 21.33 8.20 22.34
N THR A 10 20.84 9.14 23.16
CA THR A 10 19.41 9.47 23.22
C THR A 10 18.94 10.15 21.95
N MET A 11 19.71 11.06 21.34
CA MET A 11 19.41 11.66 20.04
C MET A 11 19.32 10.63 18.91
N VAL A 12 20.27 9.68 18.84
CA VAL A 12 20.24 8.61 17.82
C VAL A 12 19.05 7.68 18.04
N VAL A 13 18.77 7.30 19.30
CA VAL A 13 17.60 6.49 19.64
C VAL A 13 16.30 7.23 19.33
N LEU A 14 16.17 8.53 19.65
CA LEU A 14 15.00 9.35 19.30
C LEU A 14 14.82 9.47 17.78
N CYS A 15 15.91 9.70 17.04
CA CYS A 15 15.89 9.72 15.59
C CYS A 15 15.41 8.38 15.03
N MET A 16 15.96 7.26 15.51
CA MET A 16 15.56 5.91 15.10
C MET A 16 14.11 5.58 15.46
N LEU A 17 13.61 6.00 16.63
CA LEU A 17 12.20 5.88 17.01
C LEU A 17 11.29 6.75 16.11
N GLY A 18 11.76 7.92 15.69
CA GLY A 18 11.08 8.77 14.71
C GLY A 18 11.07 8.21 13.29
N VAL A 19 12.09 7.43 12.89
CA VAL A 19 12.09 6.74 11.58
C VAL A 19 11.18 5.50 11.59
N LEU A 20 10.96 4.89 12.76
CA LEU A 20 10.09 3.72 12.91
C LEU A 20 8.62 4.07 13.18
N SER A 21 8.31 5.31 13.55
CA SER A 21 6.98 5.68 14.04
C SER A 21 5.88 5.76 12.97
N GLU A 22 6.18 5.85 11.68
CA GLU A 22 5.15 6.17 10.68
C GLU A 22 5.20 5.35 9.38
N MET A 23 5.42 4.04 9.49
CA MET A 23 4.95 3.14 8.44
C MET A 23 3.42 2.97 8.60
N ALA A 24 2.66 3.98 8.18
CA ALA A 24 1.21 3.89 8.09
C ALA A 24 0.88 2.84 7.03
N HIS A 25 0.43 1.66 7.46
CA HIS A 25 0.05 0.60 6.55
C HIS A 25 -1.22 1.02 5.80
N ALA A 26 -1.05 1.43 4.55
CA ALA A 26 -2.14 1.79 3.65
C ALA A 26 -3.07 0.58 3.47
N THR A 27 -4.37 0.78 3.69
CA THR A 27 -5.38 -0.22 3.38
C THR A 27 -5.83 -0.05 1.94
N THR A 28 -5.81 -1.14 1.17
CA THR A 28 -6.36 -1.12 -0.19
C THR A 28 -7.79 -1.65 -0.19
N TYR A 29 -8.70 -0.87 -0.75
CA TYR A 29 -10.12 -1.20 -0.91
C TYR A 29 -10.47 -1.41 -2.38
N VAL A 30 -11.04 -2.57 -2.70
CA VAL A 30 -11.60 -2.83 -4.03
C VAL A 30 -12.95 -2.11 -4.16
N VAL A 31 -13.03 -1.15 -5.09
CA VAL A 31 -14.24 -0.34 -5.31
C VAL A 31 -15.37 -1.18 -5.89
N GLY A 32 -16.60 -0.98 -5.41
CA GLY A 32 -17.80 -1.69 -5.86
C GLY A 32 -18.02 -3.06 -5.22
N GLY A 33 -17.03 -3.66 -4.53
CA GLY A 33 -17.21 -4.93 -3.83
C GLY A 33 -17.81 -6.04 -4.72
N HIS A 34 -18.94 -6.61 -4.30
CA HIS A 34 -19.66 -7.67 -5.05
C HIS A 34 -20.39 -7.17 -6.32
N ILE A 35 -20.55 -5.85 -6.49
CA ILE A 35 -21.27 -5.22 -7.61
C ILE A 35 -20.34 -5.00 -8.81
N GLY A 36 -19.02 -5.20 -8.63
CA GLY A 36 -18.09 -5.29 -9.76
C GLY A 36 -17.57 -3.96 -10.30
N GLY A 37 -17.55 -2.87 -9.51
CA GLY A 37 -16.69 -1.71 -9.78
C GLY A 37 -17.24 -0.33 -9.67
N TRP A 38 -16.53 0.59 -10.32
CA TRP A 38 -16.92 1.97 -10.60
C TRP A 38 -18.12 1.94 -11.56
N ALA A 39 -19.27 1.56 -11.03
CA ALA A 39 -20.52 1.42 -11.76
C ALA A 39 -21.51 2.51 -11.32
N PHE A 40 -22.60 2.66 -12.07
CA PHE A 40 -23.71 3.51 -11.66
C PHE A 40 -24.34 2.98 -10.35
N ASN A 41 -24.82 3.89 -9.51
CA ASN A 41 -25.53 3.58 -8.26
C ASN A 41 -24.71 2.85 -7.16
N ILE A 42 -23.40 3.12 -7.05
CA ILE A 42 -22.54 2.57 -5.98
C ILE A 42 -22.35 3.53 -4.77
N THR A 43 -23.25 4.49 -4.59
CA THR A 43 -23.12 5.57 -3.58
C THR A 43 -23.01 5.05 -2.14
N ASP A 44 -23.54 3.85 -1.88
CA ASP A 44 -23.49 3.21 -0.58
C ASP A 44 -22.22 2.38 -0.33
N TRP A 45 -21.38 2.17 -1.34
CA TRP A 45 -20.16 1.38 -1.20
C TRP A 45 -19.22 1.88 -0.09
N PRO A 46 -19.04 3.20 0.15
CA PRO A 46 -18.22 3.70 1.26
C PRO A 46 -18.77 3.36 2.65
N ASN A 47 -20.07 3.02 2.77
CA ASN A 47 -20.72 2.85 4.07
C ASN A 47 -20.08 1.70 4.86
N GLY A 48 -19.77 1.97 6.13
CA GLY A 48 -19.11 1.02 7.03
C GLY A 48 -17.60 0.86 6.84
N LYS A 49 -16.98 1.57 5.88
CA LYS A 49 -15.52 1.59 5.70
C LYS A 49 -14.90 2.76 6.47
N LYS A 50 -13.69 2.55 6.99
CA LYS A 50 -12.92 3.58 7.69
C LYS A 50 -11.69 3.92 6.86
N PHE A 51 -11.82 4.93 6.01
CA PHE A 51 -10.72 5.42 5.20
C PHE A 51 -9.75 6.26 6.03
N LYS A 52 -8.46 6.13 5.73
CA LYS A 52 -7.37 6.94 6.25
C LYS A 52 -6.61 7.58 5.09
N GLY A 53 -5.95 8.70 5.37
CA GLY A 53 -5.02 9.29 4.40
C GLY A 53 -3.94 8.26 4.04
N GLY A 54 -3.74 8.04 2.75
CA GLY A 54 -2.80 7.02 2.23
C GLY A 54 -3.45 5.70 1.82
N ASP A 55 -4.74 5.47 2.11
CA ASP A 55 -5.46 4.30 1.59
C ASP A 55 -5.63 4.34 0.06
N ILE A 56 -5.71 3.16 -0.56
CA ILE A 56 -5.81 3.02 -2.01
C ILE A 56 -7.13 2.40 -2.43
N LEU A 57 -7.70 2.95 -3.50
CA LEU A 57 -8.89 2.42 -4.14
C LEU A 57 -8.48 1.66 -5.40
N ALA A 58 -8.52 0.33 -5.34
CA ALA A 58 -8.18 -0.54 -6.47
C ALA A 58 -9.42 -0.82 -7.33
N PRO A 59 -9.27 -0.95 -8.66
CA PRO A 59 -10.36 -1.38 -9.52
C PRO A 59 -10.74 -2.85 -9.22
N PRO A 60 -11.97 -3.26 -9.60
CA PRO A 60 -12.43 -4.64 -9.50
C PRO A 60 -11.46 -5.65 -10.11
N GLY A 61 -11.42 -6.84 -9.52
CA GLY A 61 -10.56 -7.93 -9.99
C GLY A 61 -9.08 -7.78 -9.61
N SER A 62 -8.67 -6.66 -9.02
CA SER A 62 -7.31 -6.50 -8.50
C SER A 62 -7.05 -7.49 -7.37
N LYS A 63 -5.99 -8.28 -7.50
CA LYS A 63 -5.50 -9.19 -6.45
C LYS A 63 -4.31 -8.55 -5.73
N MET A 64 -4.29 -8.64 -4.41
CA MET A 64 -3.14 -8.22 -3.60
C MET A 64 -2.26 -9.43 -3.27
N TYR A 65 -0.95 -9.21 -3.38
CA TYR A 65 0.12 -10.16 -3.12
C TYR A 65 1.09 -9.54 -2.12
N GLN A 66 1.39 -10.25 -1.02
CA GLN A 66 2.16 -9.70 0.11
C GLN A 66 3.05 -10.74 0.81
N SER A 67 3.28 -11.93 0.21
CA SER A 67 4.13 -12.95 0.85
C SER A 67 5.61 -12.61 0.78
N GLY A 68 6.01 -11.70 -0.12
CA GLY A 68 7.41 -11.36 -0.41
C GLY A 68 8.10 -12.37 -1.33
N HIS A 69 7.46 -13.51 -1.58
CA HIS A 69 7.91 -14.57 -2.50
C HIS A 69 6.75 -15.01 -3.40
N ASP A 70 5.94 -14.05 -3.85
CA ASP A 70 4.74 -14.30 -4.63
C ASP A 70 5.10 -14.82 -6.03
N SER A 71 4.52 -15.96 -6.42
CA SER A 71 4.60 -16.51 -7.77
C SER A 71 3.23 -16.40 -8.44
N ILE A 72 3.18 -15.74 -9.60
CA ILE A 72 1.94 -15.36 -10.27
C ILE A 72 1.96 -15.94 -11.68
N THR A 73 1.03 -16.85 -11.96
CA THR A 73 0.77 -17.34 -13.32
C THR A 73 0.04 -16.26 -14.11
N LEU A 74 0.52 -15.95 -15.30
CA LEU A 74 -0.06 -14.95 -16.19
C LEU A 74 -1.03 -15.60 -17.17
N ASP A 75 -2.17 -14.96 -17.38
CA ASP A 75 -3.04 -15.23 -18.53
C ASP A 75 -2.49 -14.51 -19.77
N SER A 76 -2.91 -14.95 -20.97
CA SER A 76 -2.50 -14.30 -22.22
C SER A 76 -2.99 -12.84 -22.27
N GLY A 77 -2.12 -11.95 -22.73
CA GLY A 77 -2.33 -10.50 -22.79
C GLY A 77 -1.47 -9.71 -21.79
N ILE A 78 -1.83 -8.44 -21.61
CA ILE A 78 -1.08 -7.50 -20.76
C ILE A 78 -1.64 -7.56 -19.33
N THR A 79 -0.78 -7.90 -18.37
CA THR A 79 -1.06 -7.80 -16.93
C THR A 79 -0.26 -6.66 -16.33
N TYR A 80 -0.90 -5.83 -15.49
CA TYR A 80 -0.26 -4.71 -14.79
C TYR A 80 -0.05 -5.05 -13.32
N PHE A 81 1.14 -4.72 -12.82
CA PHE A 81 1.50 -4.85 -11.42
C PHE A 81 1.93 -3.49 -10.88
N ILE A 82 1.43 -3.15 -9.70
CA ILE A 82 1.77 -1.92 -8.99
C ILE A 82 2.04 -2.25 -7.53
N CYS A 83 2.95 -1.51 -6.90
CA CYS A 83 3.03 -1.47 -5.45
C CYS A 83 2.10 -0.37 -4.94
N THR A 84 1.25 -0.73 -3.98
CA THR A 84 0.30 0.18 -3.32
C THR A 84 0.88 0.83 -2.07
N SER A 85 2.14 0.58 -1.71
CA SER A 85 2.78 1.34 -0.63
C SER A 85 2.93 2.80 -1.03
N TYR A 86 2.68 3.71 -0.09
CA TYR A 86 2.72 5.14 -0.30
C TYR A 86 4.02 5.58 -1.01
N GLY A 87 3.90 6.28 -2.13
CA GLY A 87 5.03 6.81 -2.91
C GLY A 87 5.78 5.77 -3.77
N HIS A 88 5.55 4.47 -3.60
CA HIS A 88 6.29 3.44 -4.36
C HIS A 88 5.89 3.42 -5.84
N CYS A 89 4.60 3.60 -6.15
CA CYS A 89 4.11 3.63 -7.52
C CYS A 89 4.67 4.84 -8.31
N GLU A 90 4.73 6.01 -7.67
CA GLU A 90 5.33 7.24 -8.20
C GLU A 90 6.85 7.08 -8.37
N ALA A 91 7.49 6.39 -7.42
CA ALA A 91 8.89 5.98 -7.48
C ALA A 91 9.18 4.84 -8.47
N LYS A 92 8.25 4.53 -9.38
CA LYS A 92 8.38 3.55 -10.48
C LYS A 92 8.35 2.07 -10.06
N MET A 93 7.84 1.73 -8.88
CA MET A 93 7.53 0.34 -8.51
C MET A 93 6.22 -0.13 -9.16
N LYS A 94 6.27 -0.23 -10.50
CA LYS A 94 5.17 -0.65 -11.37
C LYS A 94 5.71 -1.30 -12.62
N MET A 95 4.98 -2.27 -13.16
CA MET A 95 5.37 -2.99 -14.38
C MET A 95 4.15 -3.46 -15.16
N ALA A 96 4.33 -3.60 -16.47
CA ALA A 96 3.36 -4.23 -17.36
C ALA A 96 4.05 -5.41 -18.03
N VAL A 97 3.44 -6.59 -17.97
CA VAL A 97 3.96 -7.82 -18.57
C VAL A 97 2.98 -8.29 -19.62
N ASN A 98 3.45 -8.52 -20.84
CA ASN A 98 2.66 -9.11 -21.91
C ASN A 98 3.01 -10.60 -22.03
N ALA A 99 2.06 -11.48 -21.73
CA ALA A 99 2.20 -12.91 -21.98
C ALA A 99 1.56 -13.23 -23.34
N ALA A 100 2.38 -13.65 -24.31
CA ALA A 100 1.96 -14.01 -25.66
C ALA A 100 1.96 -15.52 -25.85
#